data_AF-A0A0P0N1Y7-F1
#
_entry.id   AF-A0A0P0N1Y7-F1
#
_cell.length_a   1.000
_cell.length_b   1.000
_cell.length_c   1.000
_cell.angle_alpha   90.00
_cell.angle_beta   90.00
_cell.angle_gamma   90.00
#
_symmetry.space_group_name_H-M   'P 1'
#
loop_
_entity.id
_entity.type
_entity.pdbx_description
1 polymer ?
#
loop_
_entity_poly.entity_id
_entity_poly.type
_entity_poly.pdbx_seq_one_letter_code
_entity_poly.pdbx_strand_id
1 'polypeptide(L)' 'MRLVTVKMPETYLEGLDELVKMGRYSSRSEAIRIAVRELLKRELWGIPEHPTGFELTPRREPRRVTI' A
#
# COMPACT_ATOMS: atom_id res chain seq x y z
N MET A 1 -7.70 -12.93 7.75
CA MET A 1 -7.81 -12.53 6.33
C MET A 1 -8.26 -13.73 5.52
N ARG A 2 -9.02 -13.57 4.43
CA ARG A 2 -9.36 -14.67 3.50
C ARG A 2 -8.56 -14.51 2.21
N LEU A 3 -8.18 -15.61 1.57
CA LEU A 3 -7.49 -15.61 0.27
C LEU A 3 -8.51 -15.43 -0.85
N VAL A 4 -8.26 -14.47 -1.74
CA VAL A 4 -9.08 -14.19 -2.91
C VAL A 4 -8.15 -14.18 -4.12
N THR A 5 -8.49 -14.98 -5.13
CA THR A 5 -7.74 -15.05 -6.39
C THR A 5 -8.49 -14.27 -7.46
N VAL A 6 -7.83 -13.29 -8.08
CA VAL A 6 -8.38 -12.48 -9.17
C VAL A 6 -7.47 -12.61 -10.40
N LYS A 7 -8.06 -12.61 -11.59
CA LYS A 7 -7.32 -12.54 -12.85
C LYS A 7 -7.18 -11.07 -13.25
N MET A 8 -5.95 -10.64 -13.52
CA MET A 8 -5.64 -9.27 -13.94
C MET A 8 -4.65 -9.29 -15.11
N PRO A 9 -4.67 -8.27 -15.98
CA PRO A 9 -3.66 -8.10 -17.02
C PRO A 9 -2.26 -7.95 -16.42
N GLU A 10 -1.24 -8.40 -17.15
CA GLU A 10 0.16 -8.35 -16.70
C GLU A 10 0.64 -6.92 -16.44
N THR A 11 0.21 -5.96 -17.28
CA THR A 11 0.54 -4.54 -17.13
C THR A 11 0.14 -3.96 -15.77
N TYR A 12 -0.96 -4.45 -15.17
CA TYR A 12 -1.39 -3.99 -13.85
C TYR A 12 -0.56 -4.61 -12.73
N LEU A 13 -0.12 -5.86 -12.91
CA LEU A 13 0.79 -6.53 -12.00
C LEU A 13 2.16 -5.83 -12.01
N GLU A 14 2.68 -5.47 -13.19
CA GLU A 14 3.91 -4.70 -13.34
C GLU A 14 3.83 -3.35 -12.63
N GLY A 15 2.75 -2.58 -12.86
CA GLY A 15 2.54 -1.32 -12.15
C GLY A 15 2.49 -1.48 -10.63
N LEU A 16 1.89 -2.57 -10.14
CA LEU A 16 1.84 -2.89 -8.72
C LEU A 16 3.21 -3.27 -8.17
N ASP A 17 4.00 -4.03 -8.92
CA ASP A 17 5.37 -4.39 -8.55
C ASP A 17 6.29 -3.16 -8.51
N GLU A 18 6.13 -2.20 -9.42
CA GLU A 18 6.85 -0.92 -9.37
C GLU A 18 6.50 -0.12 -8.10
N LEU A 19 5.22 -0.07 -7.71
CA LEU A 19 4.80 0.60 -6.48
C LEU A 19 5.42 -0.04 -5.22
N VAL A 20 5.60 -1.36 -5.22
CA VAL A 20 6.29 -2.08 -4.15
C VAL A 20 7.79 -1.82 -4.18
N LYS A 21 8.43 -1.82 -5.36
CA LYS A 21 9.86 -1.50 -5.52
C LYS A 21 10.21 -0.09 -5.05
N MET A 22 9.32 0.87 -5.27
CA MET A 22 9.45 2.24 -4.77
C MET A 22 9.31 2.34 -3.23
N GLY A 23 9.00 1.24 -2.54
CA GLY A 23 8.82 1.20 -1.08
C GLY A 23 7.54 1.87 -0.61
N ARG A 24 6.60 2.21 -1.51
CA ARG A 24 5.32 2.83 -1.14
C ARG A 24 4.36 1.86 -0.48
N TYR A 25 4.48 0.58 -0.82
CA TYR A 25 3.72 -0.51 -0.21
C TYR A 25 4.65 -1.67 0.10
N SER A 26 4.40 -2.40 1.19
CA SER A 26 5.23 -3.53 1.61
C SER A 26 5.01 -4.76 0.75
N SER A 27 3.85 -4.87 0.09
CA SER A 27 3.53 -5.98 -0.81
C SER A 27 2.42 -5.61 -1.79
N ARG A 28 2.34 -6.37 -2.90
CA ARG A 28 1.24 -6.30 -3.86
C ARG A 28 -0.13 -6.46 -3.18
N SER A 29 -0.23 -7.42 -2.26
CA SER A 29 -1.46 -7.67 -1.50
C SER A 29 -1.86 -6.50 -0.60
N GLU A 30 -0.90 -5.73 -0.08
CA GLU A 30 -1.20 -4.52 0.70
C GLU A 30 -1.76 -3.41 -0.18
N ALA A 31 -1.10 -3.13 -1.30
CA ALA A 31 -1.54 -2.15 -2.27
C ALA A 31 -2.96 -2.44 -2.78
N ILE A 32 -3.26 -3.70 -3.13
CA ILE A 32 -4.60 -4.13 -3.54
C ILE A 32 -5.63 -3.90 -2.43
N ARG A 33 -5.32 -4.24 -1.18
CA ARG A 33 -6.24 -4.04 -0.06
C ARG A 33 -6.55 -2.58 0.20
N ILE A 34 -5.55 -1.71 0.06
CA ILE A 34 -5.74 -0.26 0.20
C ILE A 34 -6.62 0.25 -0.95
N ALA A 35 -6.33 -0.13 -2.20
CA ALA A 35 -7.15 0.25 -3.35
C ALA A 35 -8.61 -0.19 -3.19
N VAL A 36 -8.85 -1.42 -2.74
CA VAL A 36 -10.22 -1.93 -2.48
C VAL A 36 -10.89 -1.16 -1.34
N ARG A 37 -10.16 -0.83 -0.27
CA ARG A 37 -10.70 -0.02 0.84
C ARG A 37 -11.13 1.36 0.37
N GLU A 38 -10.26 2.05 -0.38
CA GLU A 38 -10.54 3.38 -0.90
C GLU A 38 -11.72 3.36 -1.88
N LEU A 39 -11.79 2.34 -2.74
CA LEU A 39 -12.92 2.13 -3.64
C LEU A 39 -14.23 1.97 -2.86
N LEU A 40 -14.27 1.07 -1.86
CA LEU A 40 -15.47 0.83 -1.05
C LEU A 40 -15.87 2.08 -0.25
N LYS A 41 -14.90 2.85 0.25
CA LYS A 41 -15.17 4.07 1.00
C LYS A 41 -15.80 5.14 0.12
N ARG A 42 -15.31 5.30 -1.11
CA ARG A 42 -15.83 6.25 -2.10
C ARG A 42 -17.23 5.90 -2.56
N GLU A 43 -17.45 4.65 -2.95
CA GLU A 43 -18.72 4.21 -3.56
C GLU A 43 -19.81 3.93 -2.53
N LEU A 44 -19.46 3.38 -1.37
CA LEU A 44 -20.45 2.87 -0.42
C LEU A 44 -20.71 3.81 0.76
N TRP A 45 -19.70 4.57 1.20
CA TRP A 45 -19.80 5.33 2.45
C TRP A 45 -19.87 6.85 2.26
N GLY A 46 -19.66 7.38 1.05
CA GLY A 46 -19.92 8.80 0.74
C GLY A 46 -19.20 9.80 1.65
N ILE A 47 -18.16 9.38 2.37
CA ILE A 47 -17.45 10.24 3.33
C ILE A 47 -16.31 10.93 2.57
N PRO A 48 -16.40 12.24 2.28
CA PRO A 48 -15.29 12.97 1.67
C PRO A 48 -14.09 12.92 2.62
N GLU A 49 -12.95 12.48 2.11
CA GLU A 49 -11.75 12.20 2.91
C GLU A 49 -11.11 13.46 3.51
N HIS A 50 -10.92 13.45 4.84
CA HIS A 50 -9.67 13.92 5.44
C HIS A 50 -8.64 12.79 5.38
N PRO A 51 -7.36 13.07 5.02
CA PRO A 51 -6.34 12.07 4.81
C PRO A 51 -5.79 11.59 6.16
N THR A 52 -6.24 10.43 6.63
CA THR A 52 -5.63 9.76 7.79
C THR A 52 -4.54 8.81 7.33
N GLY A 53 -3.28 9.13 7.68
CA GLY A 53 -2.27 8.11 7.95
C GLY A 53 -1.18 7.88 6.90
N PHE A 54 -0.52 8.93 6.42
CA PHE A 54 0.87 8.81 5.96
C PHE A 54 1.81 9.14 7.13
N GLU A 55 2.09 8.18 7.99
CA GLU A 55 3.22 8.23 8.93
C GLU A 55 4.26 7.22 8.49
N LEU A 56 5.00 7.58 7.42
CA LEU A 56 6.29 6.96 7.13
C LEU A 56 7.32 7.65 8.04
N THR A 57 7.56 7.10 9.23
CA THR A 57 8.81 7.38 9.94
C THR A 57 9.84 6.32 9.54
N PRO A 58 10.91 6.66 8.81
CA PRO A 58 12.03 5.76 8.64
C PRO A 58 12.87 5.79 9.93
N ARG A 59 12.53 4.95 10.91
CA ARG A 59 13.45 4.67 12.03
C ARG A 59 14.49 3.64 11.60
N ARG A 60 15.52 4.11 10.89
CA ARG A 60 16.82 3.42 10.82
C ARG A 60 17.94 4.46 10.93
N GLU A 61 18.39 4.68 12.16
CA GLU A 61 19.74 5.17 12.39
C GLU A 61 20.55 4.01 13.00
N PRO A 62 21.49 3.40 12.25
CA PRO A 62 22.42 2.47 12.85
C PRO A 62 23.34 3.30 13.77
N ARG A 63 23.28 3.02 15.08
CA ARG A 63 24.18 3.59 16.07
C ARG A 63 25.62 3.40 15.60
N ARG A 64 26.28 4.50 15.21
CA ARG A 64 27.71 4.53 14.94
C ARG A 64 28.39 4.15 16.25
N VAL A 65 29.04 3.00 16.26
CA VAL A 65 29.98 2.58 17.30
C VAL A 65 31.11 3.60 17.28
N THR A 66 31.23 4.37 18.35
CA THR A 66 32.43 5.16 18.61
C THR A 66 33.30 4.38 19.58
N ILE A 67 34.56 4.24 19.17
CA ILE A 67 35.72 3.65 19.85
C ILE A 67 35.95 4.28 21.23
#